data_AF-A0A812PA15-F1
#
_entry.id   AF-A0A812PA15-F1
#
_cell.length_a   1.000
_cell.length_b   1.000
_cell.length_c   1.000
_cell.angle_alpha   90.00
_cell.angle_beta   90.00
_cell.angle_gamma   90.00
#
_symmetry.space_group_name_H-M   'P 1'
#
loop_
_entity.id
_entity.type
_entity.pdbx_description
1 polymer ?
#
loop_
_entity_poly.entity_id
_entity_poly.type
_entity_poly.pdbx_seq_one_letter_code
_entity_poly.pdbx_strand_id
1 'polypeptide(L)'
;DFKGFGRPLDSTMPAKEVMFPRDRQPDTQEVKELYKRTHGSTDPGEGLDRKYDWPEHVKGNPIFRFGHANQTVAPGSGAKSALSMDCGVEPLSVPATLIVKDTLANFQEITSDHIGTSRNLMQLQSHQNLGRHHSFGKPTSTDPVSAGSLIHGNYSHAEQMPDADLGKCLLKGRRNFETEPRGVPSVRFDKVAPPLEKRSVANDTNYGDDLHAGSLITPTRFQFLGISAEDFVQKRPVGEVASLLRGAGFCAEDEKLEAIVQRAGSED
;
A
#
# COMPACT_ATOMS: atom_id res chain seq x y z
N ASP A 1 0.64 -169.94 -1.55
CA ASP A 1 0.34 -168.50 -1.48
C ASP A 1 -1.12 -168.24 -1.81
N PHE A 2 -1.90 -167.94 -0.77
CA PHE A 2 -3.34 -167.72 -0.85
C PHE A 2 -3.63 -166.39 -1.58
N LYS A 3 -4.14 -166.47 -2.82
CA LYS A 3 -4.72 -165.31 -3.52
C LYS A 3 -6.15 -165.11 -3.01
N GLY A 4 -6.36 -164.07 -2.21
CA GLY A 4 -7.70 -163.72 -1.71
C GLY A 4 -8.70 -163.50 -2.84
N PHE A 5 -9.95 -163.92 -2.63
CA PHE A 5 -11.04 -163.75 -3.58
C PHE A 5 -11.53 -162.29 -3.59
N GLY A 6 -11.68 -161.73 -4.79
CA GLY A 6 -12.15 -160.37 -5.04
C GLY A 6 -11.43 -159.76 -6.24
N ARG A 7 -12.14 -158.94 -7.03
CA ARG A 7 -11.55 -158.19 -8.16
C ARG A 7 -10.79 -156.99 -7.55
N PRO A 8 -9.45 -156.92 -7.62
CA PRO A 8 -8.75 -155.74 -7.14
C PRO A 8 -9.23 -154.53 -7.94
N LEU A 9 -9.65 -153.49 -7.22
CA LEU A 9 -10.02 -152.23 -7.83
C LEU A 9 -8.72 -151.54 -8.25
N ASP A 10 -8.45 -151.48 -9.54
CA ASP A 10 -7.37 -150.66 -10.10
C ASP A 10 -7.75 -149.19 -9.92
N SER A 11 -7.48 -148.61 -8.74
CA SER A 11 -7.52 -147.15 -8.59
C SER A 11 -6.29 -146.59 -9.29
N THR A 12 -6.44 -146.29 -10.57
CA THR A 12 -5.36 -145.95 -11.50
C THR A 12 -4.77 -144.54 -11.30
N MET A 13 -5.29 -143.72 -10.40
CA MET A 13 -4.75 -142.36 -10.16
C MET A 13 -4.53 -142.07 -8.66
N PRO A 14 -3.29 -141.79 -8.24
CA PRO A 14 -2.99 -141.43 -6.86
C PRO A 14 -3.54 -140.04 -6.52
N ALA A 15 -4.13 -139.88 -5.33
CA ALA A 15 -4.76 -138.63 -4.88
C ALA A 15 -3.84 -137.39 -4.98
N LYS A 16 -2.52 -137.59 -4.85
CA LYS A 16 -1.51 -136.52 -4.96
C LYS A 16 -1.47 -135.88 -6.35
N GLU A 17 -1.64 -136.65 -7.42
CA GLU A 17 -1.62 -136.14 -8.79
C GLU A 17 -2.89 -135.34 -9.11
N VAL A 18 -4.03 -135.74 -8.54
CA VAL A 18 -5.29 -135.00 -8.64
C VAL A 18 -5.23 -133.68 -7.87
N MET A 19 -4.67 -133.69 -6.65
CA MET A 19 -4.55 -132.47 -5.82
C MET A 19 -3.52 -131.47 -6.37
N PHE A 20 -2.47 -131.95 -7.03
CA PHE A 20 -1.39 -131.12 -7.55
C PHE A 20 -1.08 -131.48 -9.01
N PRO A 21 -1.90 -131.02 -9.97
CA PRO A 21 -1.67 -131.28 -11.38
C PRO A 21 -0.38 -130.57 -11.83
N ARG A 22 0.70 -131.34 -12.01
CA ARG A 22 2.03 -130.80 -12.37
C ARG A 22 2.17 -130.49 -13.86
N ASP A 23 1.38 -131.13 -14.70
CA ASP A 23 1.48 -131.03 -16.16
C ASP A 23 0.46 -130.07 -16.78
N ARG A 24 -0.23 -129.25 -15.96
CA ARG A 24 -1.18 -128.26 -16.47
C ARG A 24 -0.41 -127.06 -17.04
N GLN A 25 -0.37 -126.97 -18.36
CA GLN A 25 0.15 -125.78 -19.04
C GLN A 25 -0.80 -124.59 -18.81
N PRO A 26 -0.24 -123.38 -18.60
CA PRO A 26 -1.06 -122.17 -18.51
C PRO A 26 -1.80 -121.91 -19.81
N ASP A 27 -2.97 -121.28 -19.72
CA ASP A 27 -3.79 -120.98 -20.89
C ASP A 27 -3.05 -120.09 -21.90
N THR A 28 -3.24 -120.37 -23.20
CA THR A 28 -2.69 -119.60 -24.31
C THR A 28 -3.14 -118.13 -24.24
N GLN A 29 -2.31 -117.19 -24.72
CA GLN A 29 -2.60 -115.75 -24.68
C GLN A 29 -3.94 -115.37 -25.33
N GLU A 30 -4.31 -116.03 -26.42
CA GLU A 30 -5.61 -115.84 -27.11
C GLU A 30 -6.80 -116.19 -26.21
N VAL A 31 -6.67 -117.27 -25.43
CA VAL A 31 -7.69 -117.69 -24.47
C VAL A 31 -7.79 -116.65 -23.35
N LYS A 32 -6.67 -116.14 -22.86
CA LYS A 32 -6.66 -115.07 -21.86
C LYS A 32 -7.36 -113.81 -22.34
N GLU A 33 -7.12 -113.36 -23.58
CA GLU A 33 -7.81 -112.20 -24.15
C GLU A 33 -9.33 -112.43 -24.28
N LEU A 34 -9.75 -113.64 -24.64
CA LEU A 34 -11.16 -114.02 -24.68
C LEU A 34 -11.81 -113.94 -23.29
N TYR A 35 -11.13 -114.43 -22.25
CA TYR A 35 -11.61 -114.34 -20.86
C TYR A 35 -11.64 -112.91 -20.34
N LYS A 36 -10.65 -112.07 -20.68
CA LYS A 36 -10.67 -110.63 -20.38
C LYS A 36 -11.91 -109.97 -20.99
N ARG A 37 -12.29 -110.34 -22.23
CA ARG A 37 -13.46 -109.78 -22.91
C ARG A 37 -14.80 -110.30 -22.40
N THR A 38 -14.91 -111.59 -22.11
CA THR A 38 -16.19 -112.25 -21.79
C THR A 38 -16.54 -112.23 -20.30
N HIS A 39 -15.54 -112.42 -19.43
CA HIS A 39 -15.73 -112.56 -17.98
C HIS A 39 -15.06 -111.44 -17.18
N GLY A 40 -14.38 -110.49 -17.85
CA GLY A 40 -13.63 -109.42 -17.18
C GLY A 40 -12.46 -109.94 -16.34
N SER A 41 -11.97 -111.15 -16.61
CA SER A 41 -10.91 -111.79 -15.84
C SER A 41 -9.54 -111.28 -16.30
N THR A 42 -9.04 -110.22 -15.64
CA THR A 42 -7.73 -109.62 -15.88
C THR A 42 -6.67 -110.16 -14.91
N ASP A 43 -5.41 -110.19 -15.36
CA ASP A 43 -4.31 -110.54 -14.48
C ASP A 43 -4.03 -109.38 -13.48
N PRO A 44 -3.52 -109.65 -12.27
CA PRO A 44 -3.24 -108.61 -11.29
C PRO A 44 -2.25 -107.57 -11.82
N GLY A 45 -2.61 -106.28 -11.73
CA GLY A 45 -1.74 -105.16 -12.11
C GLY A 45 -1.89 -104.66 -13.55
N GLU A 46 -2.73 -105.30 -14.36
CA GLU A 46 -3.06 -104.80 -15.69
C GLU A 46 -4.16 -103.72 -15.64
N GLY A 47 -3.94 -102.61 -16.35
CA GLY A 47 -4.98 -101.62 -16.58
C GLY A 47 -6.02 -102.12 -17.57
N LEU A 48 -7.27 -101.65 -17.44
CA LEU A 48 -8.33 -101.94 -18.40
C LEU A 48 -8.05 -101.23 -19.73
N ASP A 49 -7.63 -101.99 -20.74
CA ASP A 49 -7.55 -101.49 -22.11
C ASP A 49 -8.94 -101.46 -22.75
N ARG A 50 -9.41 -100.25 -23.08
CA ARG A 50 -10.72 -100.00 -23.69
C ARG A 50 -10.69 -100.01 -25.22
N LYS A 51 -9.52 -100.19 -25.84
CA LYS A 51 -9.34 -100.20 -27.30
C LYS A 51 -9.91 -98.95 -27.99
N TYR A 52 -9.72 -97.78 -27.38
CA TYR A 52 -10.07 -96.52 -28.03
C TYR A 52 -9.11 -96.18 -29.17
N ASP A 53 -9.63 -95.62 -30.26
CA ASP A 53 -8.83 -95.03 -31.34
C ASP A 53 -8.32 -93.65 -30.91
N TRP A 54 -7.11 -93.62 -30.36
CA TRP A 54 -6.47 -92.37 -29.93
C TRP A 54 -5.90 -91.58 -31.12
N PRO A 55 -6.05 -90.24 -31.15
CA PRO A 55 -5.43 -89.39 -32.18
C PRO A 55 -3.91 -89.53 -32.22
N GLU A 56 -3.30 -89.38 -33.41
CA GLU A 56 -1.85 -89.58 -33.62
C GLU A 56 -0.97 -88.72 -32.69
N HIS A 57 -1.37 -87.46 -32.46
CA HIS A 57 -0.64 -86.52 -31.59
C HIS A 57 -0.66 -86.90 -30.10
N VAL A 58 -1.60 -87.77 -29.68
CA VAL A 58 -1.68 -88.31 -28.32
C VAL A 58 -0.97 -89.66 -28.23
N LYS A 59 -1.21 -90.53 -29.22
CA LYS A 59 -0.74 -91.93 -29.22
C LYS A 59 0.79 -92.06 -29.13
N GLY A 60 1.54 -91.12 -29.71
CA GLY A 60 3.00 -91.12 -29.73
C GLY A 60 3.68 -90.31 -28.63
N ASN A 61 2.93 -89.56 -27.81
CA ASN A 61 3.51 -88.62 -26.86
C ASN A 61 3.22 -89.03 -25.41
N PRO A 62 4.18 -89.63 -24.68
CA PRO A 62 3.98 -90.04 -23.29
C PRO A 62 3.80 -88.86 -22.32
N ILE A 63 4.04 -87.61 -22.77
CA ILE A 63 3.95 -86.38 -21.97
C ILE A 63 2.75 -85.53 -22.40
N PHE A 64 1.85 -86.06 -23.24
CA PHE A 64 0.67 -85.32 -23.64
C PHE A 64 -0.19 -84.93 -22.42
N ARG A 65 -0.45 -83.62 -22.25
CA ARG A 65 -1.29 -83.10 -21.17
C ARG A 65 -2.72 -82.96 -21.67
N PHE A 66 -3.62 -83.73 -21.08
CA PHE A 66 -5.06 -83.61 -21.33
C PHE A 66 -5.62 -82.35 -20.66
N GLY A 67 -6.62 -81.73 -21.30
CA GLY A 67 -7.30 -80.53 -20.81
C GLY A 67 -7.11 -79.32 -21.71
N HIS A 68 -7.98 -78.31 -21.59
CA HIS A 68 -7.87 -77.07 -22.35
C HIS A 68 -6.77 -76.20 -21.74
N ALA A 69 -5.72 -75.91 -22.51
CA ALA A 69 -4.70 -74.96 -22.09
C ALA A 69 -5.13 -73.55 -22.46
N ASN A 70 -5.22 -72.67 -21.45
CA ASN A 70 -5.27 -71.24 -21.73
C ASN A 70 -3.94 -70.85 -22.40
N GLN A 71 -4.03 -70.19 -23.54
CA GLN A 71 -2.89 -69.79 -24.34
C GLN A 71 -1.92 -68.98 -23.47
N THR A 72 -0.67 -69.43 -23.35
CA THR A 72 0.37 -68.69 -22.60
C THR A 72 0.65 -67.39 -23.33
N VAL A 73 0.16 -66.30 -22.76
CA VAL A 73 0.34 -64.95 -23.26
C VAL A 73 1.81 -64.53 -23.06
N ALA A 74 2.38 -63.86 -24.07
CA ALA A 74 3.76 -63.39 -24.01
C ALA A 74 3.99 -62.49 -22.78
N PRO A 75 5.17 -62.58 -22.11
CA PRO A 75 5.46 -61.76 -20.94
C PRO A 75 5.36 -60.27 -21.28
N GLY A 76 4.39 -59.58 -20.67
CA GLY A 76 4.09 -58.16 -20.92
C GLY A 76 2.75 -57.88 -21.60
N SER A 77 2.07 -58.89 -22.16
CA SER A 77 0.69 -58.78 -22.63
C SER A 77 -0.26 -59.21 -21.50
N GLY A 78 -1.14 -58.30 -21.08
CA GLY A 78 -2.03 -58.47 -19.92
C GLY A 78 -2.29 -57.17 -19.16
N ALA A 79 -2.16 -57.19 -17.83
CA ALA A 79 -2.43 -56.03 -16.99
C ALA A 79 -1.55 -54.81 -17.35
N LYS A 80 -0.28 -55.02 -17.74
CA LYS A 80 0.63 -53.94 -18.11
C LYS A 80 0.12 -53.14 -19.32
N SER A 81 -0.32 -53.81 -20.38
CA SER A 81 -0.91 -53.13 -21.55
C SER A 81 -2.22 -52.42 -21.23
N ALA A 82 -2.99 -52.91 -20.26
CA ALA A 82 -4.21 -52.23 -19.81
C ALA A 82 -3.93 -51.03 -18.88
N LEU A 83 -2.77 -51.00 -18.23
CA LEU A 83 -2.37 -49.94 -17.28
C LEU A 83 -1.50 -48.85 -17.93
N SER A 84 -0.85 -49.14 -19.06
CA SER A 84 0.02 -48.20 -19.78
C SER A 84 -0.72 -47.61 -21.00
N MET A 85 -1.47 -46.53 -20.76
CA MET A 85 -2.28 -45.86 -21.80
C MET A 85 -1.43 -45.12 -22.86
N ASP A 86 -0.19 -44.75 -22.51
CA ASP A 86 0.65 -43.88 -23.35
C ASP A 86 1.68 -44.65 -24.20
N CYS A 87 1.73 -45.98 -24.07
CA CYS A 87 2.84 -46.79 -24.57
C CYS A 87 2.43 -47.77 -25.67
N GLY A 88 1.50 -47.38 -26.56
CA GLY A 88 1.06 -48.22 -27.67
C GLY A 88 1.59 -47.74 -29.03
N VAL A 89 2.25 -48.63 -29.76
CA VAL A 89 2.39 -48.49 -31.22
C VAL A 89 1.13 -49.11 -31.83
N GLU A 90 0.13 -48.27 -32.15
CA GLU A 90 -1.13 -48.59 -32.87
C GLU A 90 -2.08 -49.63 -32.20
N PRO A 91 -3.39 -49.67 -32.48
CA PRO A 91 -4.33 -48.61 -32.91
C PRO A 91 -5.11 -48.00 -31.71
N LEU A 92 -4.77 -48.37 -30.46
CA LEU A 92 -5.45 -47.89 -29.24
C LEU A 92 -4.71 -46.75 -28.53
N SER A 93 -3.53 -46.37 -29.02
CA SER A 93 -2.75 -45.27 -28.45
C SER A 93 -3.15 -43.96 -29.10
N VAL A 94 -3.35 -42.92 -28.29
CA VAL A 94 -3.47 -41.57 -28.80
C VAL A 94 -2.11 -41.19 -29.42
N PRO A 95 -2.05 -40.83 -30.71
CA PRO A 95 -0.78 -40.44 -31.32
C PRO A 95 -0.28 -39.15 -30.67
N ALA A 96 1.01 -39.11 -30.35
CA ALA A 96 1.64 -38.00 -29.61
C ALA A 96 1.53 -36.63 -30.31
N THR A 97 1.29 -36.61 -31.63
CA THR A 97 1.08 -35.38 -32.40
C THR A 97 -0.03 -35.58 -33.43
N LEU A 98 -1.12 -34.81 -33.30
CA LEU A 98 -2.17 -34.72 -34.30
C LEU A 98 -1.95 -33.47 -35.16
N ILE A 99 -1.91 -33.64 -36.49
CA ILE A 99 -1.97 -32.49 -37.41
C ILE A 99 -3.44 -32.03 -37.46
N VAL A 100 -3.69 -30.82 -36.97
CA VAL A 100 -5.04 -30.24 -36.86
C VAL A 100 -5.10 -28.93 -37.65
N LYS A 101 -6.29 -28.58 -38.14
CA LYS A 101 -6.54 -27.29 -38.79
C LYS A 101 -6.39 -26.14 -37.80
N ASP A 102 -5.69 -25.09 -38.19
CA ASP A 102 -5.43 -23.90 -37.36
C ASP A 102 -6.71 -23.28 -36.76
N THR A 103 -7.79 -23.19 -37.54
CA THR A 103 -9.08 -22.70 -37.04
C THR A 103 -9.65 -23.53 -35.90
N LEU A 104 -9.44 -24.85 -35.93
CA LEU A 104 -9.90 -25.76 -34.90
C LEU A 104 -9.00 -25.67 -33.67
N ALA A 105 -7.68 -25.59 -33.86
CA ALA A 105 -6.72 -25.40 -32.78
C ALA A 105 -6.97 -24.09 -32.01
N ASN A 106 -7.16 -22.97 -32.71
CA ASN A 106 -7.47 -21.67 -32.09
C ASN A 106 -8.82 -21.71 -31.35
N PHE A 107 -9.83 -22.39 -31.90
CA PHE A 107 -11.12 -22.58 -31.21
C PHE A 107 -10.95 -23.41 -29.93
N GLN A 108 -10.17 -24.49 -29.98
CA GLN A 108 -9.86 -25.31 -28.80
C GLN A 108 -9.13 -24.49 -27.74
N GLU A 109 -8.10 -23.72 -28.10
CA GLU A 109 -7.33 -22.90 -27.15
C GLU A 109 -8.21 -21.95 -26.31
N ILE A 110 -9.27 -21.41 -26.92
CA ILE A 110 -10.23 -20.51 -26.26
C ILE A 110 -11.28 -21.28 -25.45
N THR A 111 -11.73 -22.43 -25.95
CA THR A 111 -12.87 -23.16 -25.37
C THR A 111 -12.47 -24.17 -24.29
N SER A 112 -11.27 -24.73 -24.36
CA SER A 112 -10.76 -25.66 -23.36
C SER A 112 -10.23 -24.93 -22.14
N ASP A 113 -10.49 -25.48 -20.96
CA ASP A 113 -9.87 -25.02 -19.72
C ASP A 113 -8.47 -25.64 -19.59
N HIS A 114 -7.47 -24.80 -19.33
CA HIS A 114 -6.07 -25.20 -19.17
C HIS A 114 -5.67 -25.14 -17.70
N ILE A 115 -4.82 -26.07 -17.26
CA ILE A 115 -4.33 -26.07 -15.88
C ILE A 115 -3.24 -25.00 -15.73
N GLY A 116 -3.36 -24.15 -14.71
CA GLY A 116 -2.35 -23.13 -14.37
C GLY A 116 -2.46 -21.82 -15.14
N THR A 117 -3.40 -21.71 -16.09
CA THR A 117 -3.73 -20.44 -16.77
C THR A 117 -5.19 -20.09 -16.54
N SER A 118 -5.50 -18.79 -16.54
CA SER A 118 -6.89 -18.33 -16.47
C SER A 118 -7.59 -18.56 -17.81
N ARG A 119 -8.90 -18.80 -17.78
CA ARG A 119 -9.73 -18.98 -18.97
C ARG A 119 -9.58 -17.82 -19.95
N ASN A 120 -9.33 -18.13 -21.22
CA ASN A 120 -9.26 -17.12 -22.28
C ASN A 120 -10.67 -16.67 -22.67
N LEU A 121 -11.00 -15.41 -22.39
CA LEU A 121 -12.31 -14.80 -22.69
C LEU A 121 -12.29 -13.93 -23.96
N MET A 122 -11.24 -14.00 -24.78
CA MET A 122 -11.09 -13.21 -26.03
C MET A 122 -11.19 -11.68 -25.87
N GLN A 123 -10.82 -11.13 -24.70
CA GLN A 123 -10.92 -9.68 -24.41
C GLN A 123 -9.84 -8.82 -25.11
N LEU A 124 -8.98 -9.44 -25.91
CA LEU A 124 -7.75 -8.89 -26.50
C LEU A 124 -7.93 -7.63 -27.35
N GLN A 125 -9.09 -7.39 -27.96
CA GLN A 125 -9.30 -6.18 -28.77
C GLN A 125 -9.21 -4.88 -27.95
N SER A 126 -9.56 -4.92 -26.67
CA SER A 126 -9.50 -3.74 -25.79
C SER A 126 -8.09 -3.45 -25.25
N HIS A 127 -7.16 -4.41 -25.34
CA HIS A 127 -5.82 -4.32 -24.74
C HIS A 127 -4.68 -4.00 -25.71
N GLN A 128 -4.96 -3.85 -27.01
CA GLN A 128 -3.93 -3.61 -28.03
C GLN A 128 -3.11 -2.32 -27.79
N ASN A 129 -3.69 -1.33 -27.12
CA ASN A 129 -3.03 -0.06 -26.80
C ASN A 129 -2.44 0.01 -25.39
N LEU A 130 -2.52 -1.07 -24.60
CA LEU A 130 -2.03 -1.09 -23.23
C LEU A 130 -0.61 -1.67 -23.17
N GLY A 131 0.33 -0.89 -22.67
CA GLY A 131 1.70 -1.36 -22.46
C GLY A 131 1.76 -2.45 -21.38
N ARG A 132 2.81 -3.29 -21.42
CA ARG A 132 3.05 -4.37 -20.43
C ARG A 132 3.09 -3.89 -18.97
N HIS A 133 3.45 -2.62 -18.76
CA HIS A 133 3.52 -2.00 -17.43
C HIS A 133 2.24 -1.24 -17.05
N HIS A 134 1.17 -1.35 -17.84
CA HIS A 134 -0.11 -0.76 -17.48
C HIS A 134 -0.71 -1.46 -16.26
N SER A 135 -1.12 -0.66 -15.27
CA SER A 135 -1.85 -1.15 -14.10
C SER A 135 -3.34 -0.94 -14.31
N PHE A 136 -4.12 -2.03 -14.31
CA PHE A 136 -5.58 -1.96 -14.45
C PHE A 136 -6.24 -1.33 -13.23
N GLY A 137 -7.33 -0.62 -13.47
CA GLY A 137 -8.13 0.05 -12.44
C GLY A 137 -8.32 1.54 -12.72
N LYS A 138 -9.12 2.20 -11.88
CA LYS A 138 -9.27 3.66 -11.90
C LYS A 138 -8.31 4.26 -10.86
N PRO A 139 -7.33 5.07 -11.26
CA PRO A 139 -6.45 5.71 -10.28
C PRO A 139 -7.30 6.64 -9.40
N THR A 140 -6.96 6.72 -8.12
CA THR A 140 -7.51 7.76 -7.25
C THR A 140 -7.03 9.11 -7.78
N SER A 141 -7.96 10.01 -8.08
CA SER A 141 -7.61 11.37 -8.46
C SER A 141 -7.01 12.06 -7.25
N THR A 142 -5.82 12.63 -7.41
CA THR A 142 -5.34 13.65 -6.48
C THR A 142 -6.07 14.94 -6.79
N ASP A 143 -6.54 15.63 -5.74
CA ASP A 143 -7.08 16.97 -5.93
C ASP A 143 -5.99 17.89 -6.50
N PRO A 144 -6.36 18.84 -7.38
CA PRO A 144 -5.39 19.77 -7.96
C PRO A 144 -4.77 20.68 -6.89
N VAL A 145 -5.43 20.84 -5.74
CA VAL A 145 -4.98 21.68 -4.64
C VAL A 145 -4.67 20.82 -3.43
N SER A 146 -3.41 20.86 -3.00
CA SER A 146 -2.99 20.21 -1.76
C SER A 146 -3.61 20.91 -0.55
N ALA A 147 -3.90 20.15 0.51
CA ALA A 147 -4.40 20.70 1.77
C ALA A 147 -3.51 21.82 2.32
N GLY A 148 -2.19 21.73 2.15
CA GLY A 148 -1.26 22.79 2.55
C GLY A 148 -1.52 24.12 1.81
N SER A 149 -1.74 24.07 0.49
CA SER A 149 -2.08 25.26 -0.29
C SER A 149 -3.44 25.84 0.12
N LEU A 150 -4.38 24.99 0.53
CA LEU A 150 -5.69 25.41 1.01
C LEU A 150 -5.61 26.14 2.36
N ILE A 151 -4.78 25.64 3.28
CA ILE A 151 -4.57 26.22 4.62
C ILE A 151 -3.91 27.59 4.52
N HIS A 152 -2.88 27.73 3.67
CA HIS A 152 -2.16 28.99 3.51
C HIS A 152 -2.91 30.00 2.65
N GLY A 153 -3.77 29.53 1.74
CA GLY A 153 -4.44 30.37 0.75
C GLY A 153 -3.46 31.02 -0.22
N ASN A 154 -4.00 31.71 -1.24
CA ASN A 154 -3.22 32.47 -2.21
C ASN A 154 -3.59 33.95 -2.10
N TYR A 155 -3.33 34.53 -0.93
CA TYR A 155 -3.61 35.94 -0.64
C TYR A 155 -2.59 36.85 -1.31
N SER A 156 -3.06 37.94 -1.91
CA SER A 156 -2.19 39.00 -2.40
C SER A 156 -1.45 39.69 -1.25
N HIS A 157 -0.33 40.34 -1.55
CA HIS A 157 0.41 41.10 -0.53
C HIS A 157 -0.48 42.13 0.19
N ALA A 158 -1.45 42.74 -0.50
CA ALA A 158 -2.36 43.71 0.10
C ALA A 158 -3.31 43.07 1.13
N GLU A 159 -3.76 41.83 0.91
CA GLU A 159 -4.61 41.08 1.84
C GLU A 159 -3.81 40.48 3.01
N GLN A 160 -2.51 40.28 2.84
CA GLN A 160 -1.60 39.85 3.91
C GLN A 160 -1.25 41.00 4.87
N MET A 161 -1.45 42.25 4.45
CA MET A 161 -1.17 43.40 5.30
C MET A 161 -2.18 43.50 6.45
N PRO A 162 -1.75 43.94 7.64
CA PRO A 162 -2.63 44.18 8.76
C PRO A 162 -3.67 45.26 8.46
N ASP A 163 -4.83 45.17 9.11
CA ASP A 163 -5.92 46.14 8.99
C ASP A 163 -5.47 47.57 9.28
N ALA A 164 -6.02 48.52 8.54
CA ALA A 164 -5.57 49.90 8.55
C ALA A 164 -5.92 50.66 9.85
N ASP A 165 -6.88 50.18 10.65
CA ASP A 165 -7.35 50.80 11.90
C ASP A 165 -6.70 50.20 13.16
N LEU A 166 -5.75 49.27 12.99
CA LEU A 166 -4.96 48.76 14.11
C LEU A 166 -4.19 49.89 14.80
N GLY A 167 -4.52 50.12 16.08
CA GLY A 167 -3.89 51.13 16.92
C GLY A 167 -4.29 52.58 16.63
N LYS A 168 -5.23 52.85 15.72
CA LYS A 168 -5.67 54.23 15.41
C LYS A 168 -7.11 54.30 14.94
N CYS A 169 -7.80 55.37 15.35
CA CYS A 169 -9.16 55.63 14.87
C CYS A 169 -9.12 56.24 13.46
N LEU A 170 -9.71 55.57 12.47
CA LEU A 170 -9.86 56.08 11.09
C LEU A 170 -11.16 56.90 10.88
N LEU A 171 -12.05 56.95 11.87
CA LEU A 171 -13.31 57.68 11.78
C LEU A 171 -13.06 59.17 11.62
N LYS A 172 -13.56 59.76 10.53
CA LYS A 172 -13.41 61.20 10.25
C LYS A 172 -13.97 62.01 11.43
N GLY A 173 -13.16 62.92 11.99
CA GLY A 173 -13.51 63.71 13.17
C GLY A 173 -13.12 63.10 14.53
N ARG A 174 -12.55 61.89 14.54
CA ARG A 174 -11.97 61.23 15.74
C ARG A 174 -10.54 60.73 15.50
N ARG A 175 -9.94 61.11 14.38
CA ARG A 175 -8.60 60.66 13.98
C ARG A 175 -7.55 61.36 14.83
N ASN A 176 -6.57 60.59 15.29
CA ASN A 176 -5.44 61.09 16.08
C ASN A 176 -4.24 61.35 15.14
N PHE A 177 -4.28 62.43 14.36
CA PHE A 177 -3.20 62.79 13.42
C PHE A 177 -2.28 63.91 13.92
N GLU A 178 -2.76 64.74 14.84
CA GLU A 178 -2.04 65.95 15.26
C GLU A 178 -1.37 65.75 16.62
N THR A 179 -0.15 66.25 16.72
CA THR A 179 0.67 66.19 17.94
C THR A 179 0.60 67.48 18.76
N GLU A 180 0.06 68.56 18.19
CA GLU A 180 -0.04 69.85 18.86
C GLU A 180 -1.07 69.80 20.00
N PRO A 181 -0.78 70.42 21.15
CA PRO A 181 -1.70 70.47 22.27
C PRO A 181 -2.95 71.27 21.88
N ARG A 182 -4.07 70.57 21.71
CA ARG A 182 -5.38 71.20 21.47
C ARG A 182 -6.02 71.58 22.79
N GLY A 183 -5.71 72.79 23.26
CA GLY A 183 -6.24 73.32 24.52
C GLY A 183 -6.14 74.84 24.61
N VAL A 184 -6.61 75.38 25.74
CA VAL A 184 -6.48 76.80 26.11
C VAL A 184 -5.38 76.89 27.16
N PRO A 185 -4.22 77.53 26.90
CA PRO A 185 -3.19 77.68 27.91
C PRO A 185 -3.71 78.56 29.07
N SER A 186 -3.22 78.29 30.29
CA SER A 186 -3.59 79.03 31.49
C SER A 186 -3.13 80.49 31.44
N VAL A 187 -1.97 80.75 30.82
CA VAL A 187 -1.50 82.09 30.47
C VAL A 187 -1.68 82.28 28.98
N ARG A 188 -2.45 83.30 28.59
CA ARG A 188 -2.91 83.52 27.22
C ARG A 188 -1.91 84.34 26.40
N PHE A 189 -0.67 83.85 26.29
CA PHE A 189 0.36 84.43 25.41
C PHE A 189 -0.07 84.42 23.93
N ASP A 190 -1.03 83.58 23.56
CA ASP A 190 -1.62 83.52 22.22
C ASP A 190 -2.51 84.73 21.89
N LYS A 191 -2.83 85.57 22.90
CA LYS A 191 -3.64 86.78 22.74
C LYS A 191 -2.85 88.01 23.16
N VAL A 192 -3.01 89.08 22.40
CA VAL A 192 -2.50 90.40 22.81
C VAL A 192 -3.33 90.90 23.98
N ALA A 193 -2.66 91.34 25.05
CA ALA A 193 -3.30 91.93 26.21
C ALA A 193 -4.08 93.20 25.80
N PRO A 194 -5.33 93.38 26.27
CA PRO A 194 -6.05 94.64 26.07
C PRO A 194 -5.26 95.80 26.70
N PRO A 195 -5.21 96.99 26.07
CA PRO A 195 -4.61 98.17 26.68
C PRO A 195 -5.18 98.43 28.08
N LEU A 196 -4.36 98.87 29.02
CA LEU A 196 -4.75 99.05 30.43
C LEU A 196 -6.03 99.88 30.59
N GLU A 197 -6.19 100.95 29.80
CA GLU A 197 -7.37 101.83 29.80
C GLU A 197 -8.68 101.12 29.37
N LYS A 198 -8.57 100.04 28.61
CA LYS A 198 -9.69 99.24 28.07
C LYS A 198 -9.82 97.89 28.77
N ARG A 199 -8.96 97.59 29.74
CA ARG A 199 -8.97 96.32 30.47
C ARG A 199 -10.13 96.33 31.47
N SER A 200 -10.96 95.29 31.42
CA SER A 200 -12.06 95.13 32.37
C SER A 200 -11.52 94.99 33.79
N VAL A 201 -12.21 95.58 34.77
CA VAL A 201 -11.91 95.42 36.20
C VAL A 201 -12.14 93.98 36.67
N ALA A 202 -13.04 93.25 36.01
CA ALA A 202 -13.36 91.86 36.28
C ALA A 202 -12.63 90.88 35.35
N ASN A 203 -11.48 91.28 34.80
CA ASN A 203 -10.70 90.40 33.93
C ASN A 203 -9.95 89.35 34.77
N ASP A 204 -10.27 88.07 34.55
CA ASP A 204 -9.67 86.92 35.23
C ASP A 204 -8.53 86.27 34.43
N THR A 205 -8.28 86.76 33.21
CA THR A 205 -7.33 86.17 32.28
C THR A 205 -5.99 86.88 32.35
N ASN A 206 -4.91 86.11 32.54
CA ASN A 206 -3.52 86.57 32.47
C ASN A 206 -3.01 86.45 31.02
N TYR A 207 -2.45 87.53 30.45
CA TYR A 207 -1.92 87.57 29.08
C TYR A 207 -0.40 87.46 29.00
N GLY A 208 0.28 87.23 30.14
CA GLY A 208 1.72 87.22 30.25
C GLY A 208 2.34 88.57 30.63
N ASP A 209 1.49 89.57 30.95
CA ASP A 209 1.85 90.92 31.38
C ASP A 209 1.72 91.14 32.90
N ASP A 210 1.37 90.08 33.65
CA ASP A 210 1.25 90.15 35.10
C ASP A 210 2.62 90.03 35.80
N LEU A 211 2.79 90.76 36.91
CA LEU A 211 3.99 90.71 37.74
C LEU A 211 4.07 89.40 38.56
N HIS A 212 5.30 88.95 38.80
CA HIS A 212 5.56 87.87 39.76
C HIS A 212 5.17 88.28 41.18
N ALA A 213 4.73 87.31 42.00
CA ALA A 213 4.33 87.56 43.38
C ALA A 213 5.43 88.24 44.23
N GLY A 214 6.70 87.89 44.00
CA GLY A 214 7.83 88.54 44.67
C GLY A 214 7.92 90.04 44.36
N SER A 215 7.74 90.42 43.09
CA SER A 215 7.76 91.83 42.67
C SER A 215 6.61 92.65 43.26
N LEU A 216 5.49 92.01 43.60
CA LEU A 216 4.37 92.67 44.29
C LEU A 216 4.65 92.91 45.78
N ILE A 217 5.29 91.95 46.45
CA ILE A 217 5.64 92.05 47.88
C ILE A 217 6.79 93.03 48.08
N THR A 218 7.78 93.02 47.18
CA THR A 218 8.95 93.91 47.22
C THR A 218 9.03 94.72 45.93
N PRO A 219 8.23 95.81 45.81
CA PRO A 219 8.22 96.64 44.61
C PRO A 219 9.56 97.35 44.42
N THR A 220 9.92 97.58 43.16
CA THR A 220 11.13 98.34 42.84
C THR A 220 10.97 99.81 43.23
N ARG A 221 12.08 100.52 43.46
CA ARG A 221 12.06 101.95 43.83
C ARG A 221 11.34 102.84 42.81
N PHE A 222 11.27 102.41 41.55
CA PHE A 222 10.68 103.17 40.45
C PHE A 222 9.18 102.91 40.26
N GLN A 223 8.62 101.89 40.93
CA GLN A 223 7.22 101.54 40.78
C GLN A 223 6.27 102.60 41.36
N PHE A 224 6.71 103.33 42.40
CA PHE A 224 5.99 104.49 42.94
C PHE A 224 5.92 105.67 41.97
N LEU A 225 6.81 105.71 40.96
CA LEU A 225 6.80 106.71 39.90
C LEU A 225 5.96 106.26 38.69
N GLY A 226 5.29 105.10 38.78
CA GLY A 226 4.50 104.52 37.70
C GLY A 226 5.34 103.80 36.63
N ILE A 227 6.63 103.55 36.89
CA ILE A 227 7.51 102.84 35.96
C ILE A 227 7.45 101.34 36.30
N SER A 228 7.03 100.52 35.34
CA SER A 228 6.90 99.07 35.50
C SER A 228 8.24 98.36 35.31
N ALA A 229 8.33 97.10 35.72
CA ALA A 229 9.53 96.28 35.46
C ALA A 229 9.73 96.01 33.96
N GLU A 230 8.65 95.95 33.19
CA GLU A 230 8.68 95.74 31.75
C GLU A 230 9.34 96.90 31.02
N ASP A 231 9.17 98.14 31.50
CA ASP A 231 9.78 99.34 30.90
C ASP A 231 11.32 99.30 30.90
N PHE A 232 11.92 98.51 31.80
CA PHE A 232 13.37 98.27 31.87
C PHE A 232 13.83 97.13 30.94
N VAL A 233 12.95 96.17 30.64
CA VAL A 233 13.24 95.02 29.76
C VAL A 233 12.91 95.35 28.30
N GLN A 234 12.04 96.34 28.07
CA GLN A 234 11.65 96.78 26.75
C GLN A 234 12.87 97.21 25.93
N LYS A 235 13.07 96.57 24.77
CA LYS A 235 14.15 96.91 23.84
C LYS A 235 13.90 98.30 23.24
N ARG A 236 14.84 99.22 23.43
CA ARG A 236 14.79 100.60 22.94
C ARG A 236 15.91 100.87 21.94
N PRO A 237 15.69 101.74 20.93
CA PRO A 237 16.75 102.12 20.01
C PRO A 237 17.86 102.91 20.72
N VAL A 238 19.09 102.76 20.26
CA VAL A 238 20.29 103.36 20.87
C VAL A 238 20.16 104.87 21.06
N GLY A 239 19.57 105.57 20.09
CA GLY A 239 19.35 107.02 20.16
C GLY A 239 18.42 107.44 21.30
N GLU A 240 17.39 106.65 21.59
CA GLU A 240 16.47 106.90 22.72
C GLU A 240 17.18 106.66 24.05
N VAL A 241 17.92 105.55 24.17
CA VAL A 241 18.70 105.23 25.37
C VAL A 241 19.74 106.33 25.67
N ALA A 242 20.44 106.84 24.65
CA ALA A 242 21.39 107.93 24.81
C ALA A 242 20.73 109.25 25.26
N SER A 243 19.51 109.51 24.79
CA SER A 243 18.71 110.65 25.23
C SER A 243 18.29 110.51 26.70
N LEU A 244 17.83 109.33 27.11
CA LEU A 244 17.42 109.03 28.48
C LEU A 244 18.60 109.16 29.47
N LEU A 245 19.77 108.62 29.12
CA LEU A 245 20.97 108.71 29.96
C LEU A 245 21.43 110.16 30.14
N ARG A 246 21.46 110.94 29.05
CA ARG A 246 21.77 112.37 29.12
C ARG A 246 20.75 113.14 29.98
N GLY A 247 19.46 112.85 29.81
CA GLY A 247 18.38 113.43 30.62
C GLY A 247 18.46 113.06 32.11
N ALA A 248 18.99 111.88 32.43
CA ALA A 248 19.25 111.43 33.81
C ALA A 248 20.51 112.07 34.43
N GLY A 249 21.23 112.93 33.71
CA GLY A 249 22.47 113.56 34.17
C GLY A 249 23.73 112.72 33.99
N PHE A 250 23.67 111.65 33.18
CA PHE A 250 24.82 110.84 32.84
C PHE A 250 25.62 111.50 31.71
N CYS A 251 26.62 112.31 32.08
CA CYS A 251 27.53 112.99 31.15
C CYS A 251 28.76 112.11 30.86
N ALA A 252 28.61 111.13 29.98
CA ALA A 252 29.73 110.31 29.48
C ALA A 252 30.14 110.73 28.06
N GLU A 253 31.41 110.47 27.72
CA GLU A 253 31.92 110.59 26.35
C GLU A 253 31.23 109.55 25.44
N ASP A 254 30.96 109.93 24.19
CA ASP A 254 30.20 109.10 23.25
C ASP A 254 30.86 107.71 23.04
N GLU A 255 32.20 107.63 23.09
CA GLU A 255 32.95 106.36 23.00
C GLU A 255 32.62 105.37 24.14
N LYS A 256 32.40 105.86 25.37
CA LYS A 256 32.04 105.02 26.52
C LYS A 256 30.60 104.53 26.41
N LEU A 257 29.72 105.36 25.85
CA LEU A 257 28.33 105.01 25.60
C LEU A 257 28.24 103.92 24.53
N GLU A 258 29.01 104.05 23.45
CA GLU A 258 29.10 103.01 22.41
C GLU A 258 29.63 101.68 22.97
N ALA A 259 30.65 101.70 23.83
CA ALA A 259 31.18 100.50 24.47
C ALA A 259 30.13 99.80 25.38
N ILE A 260 29.33 100.57 26.13
CA ILE A 260 28.24 100.02 26.97
C ILE A 260 27.15 99.40 26.09
N VAL A 261 26.78 100.07 24.99
CA VAL A 261 25.78 99.56 24.05
C VAL A 261 26.27 98.30 23.35
N GLN A 262 27.54 98.25 22.93
CA GLN A 262 28.14 97.05 22.34
C GLN A 262 28.14 95.87 23.32
N ARG A 263 28.45 96.13 24.60
CA ARG A 263 28.37 95.11 25.64
C ARG A 263 26.94 94.61 25.86
N ALA A 264 25.98 95.53 26.00
CA ALA A 264 24.58 95.18 26.19
C ALA A 264 24.01 94.38 25.01
N GLY A 265 24.42 94.69 23.77
CA GLY A 265 24.02 93.93 22.58
C GLY A 265 24.67 92.55 22.45
N SER A 266 25.70 92.24 23.25
CA SER A 266 26.36 90.93 23.28
C SER A 266 25.83 89.99 24.37
N GLU A 267 25.02 90.51 25.29
CA GLU A 267 24.45 89.76 26.44
C GLU A 267 23.00 89.25 26.18
N ASP A 268 22.50 89.39 24.95
CA ASP A 268 21.26 88.75 24.44
C ASP A 268 21.52 87.30 23.96
#